data_AF-A0A090QZB2-F1
#
_entry.id   AF-A0A090QZB2-F1
#
_cell.length_a   1.000
_cell.length_b   1.000
_cell.length_c   1.000
_cell.angle_alpha   90.00
_cell.angle_beta   90.00
_cell.angle_gamma   90.00
#
_symmetry.space_group_name_H-M   'P 1'
#
loop_
_entity.id
_entity.type
_entity.pdbx_description
1 polymer ?
#
loop_
_entity_poly.entity_id
_entity_poly.type
_entity_poly.pdbx_seq_one_letter_code
_entity_poly.pdbx_strand_id
1 'polypeptide(L)' 'MLFVAFGALVLVPLLTGLDPNVAFFGAGIGTLLFQVVTKRSVPIFLASSFAFIAPITYGVQTWGIPATMGG' A
#
# COMPACT_ATOMS: atom_id res chain seq x y z
N MET A 1 -7.96 7.78 -13.31
CA MET A 1 -7.59 7.14 -12.03
C MET A 1 -6.10 7.15 -11.70
N LEU A 2 -5.17 7.07 -12.66
CA LEU A 2 -3.74 6.88 -12.35
C LEU A 2 -3.16 7.93 -11.37
N PHE A 3 -3.44 9.22 -11.58
CA PHE A 3 -2.97 10.28 -10.68
C PHE A 3 -3.60 10.23 -9.28
N VAL A 4 -4.84 9.73 -9.17
CA VAL A 4 -5.54 9.55 -7.88
C VAL A 4 -4.96 8.35 -7.13
N ALA A 5 -4.73 7.24 -7.82
CA ALA A 5 -4.12 6.04 -7.26
C ALA A 5 -2.67 6.29 -6.81
N PHE A 6 -1.91 7.07 -7.57
CA PHE A 6 -0.56 7.50 -7.21
C PHE A 6 -0.54 8.31 -5.91
N GLY A 7 -1.42 9.32 -5.80
CA GLY A 7 -1.52 10.14 -4.61
C GLY A 7 -1.82 9.32 -3.35
N ALA A 8 -2.81 8.41 -3.43
CA ALA A 8 -3.14 7.53 -2.31
C ALA A 8 -2.00 6.55 -1.96
N LEU A 9 -1.34 5.99 -2.97
CA LEU A 9 -0.25 5.02 -2.81
C LEU A 9 0.96 5.62 -2.08
N VAL A 10 1.30 6.88 -2.35
CA VAL A 10 2.43 7.58 -1.72
C VAL A 10 2.04 8.20 -0.37
N LEU A 11 0.81 8.70 -0.25
CA LEU A 11 0.36 9.40 0.96
C LEU A 11 0.37 8.50 2.20
N VAL A 12 -0.12 7.27 2.10
CA VAL A 12 -0.18 6.33 3.25
C VAL A 12 1.20 6.02 3.84
N PRO A 13 2.19 5.54 3.06
CA PRO A 13 3.53 5.26 3.59
C PRO A 13 4.20 6.52 4.16
N LEU A 14 4.04 7.68 3.51
CA LEU A 14 4.56 8.95 4.05
C LEU A 14 3.96 9.31 5.40
N LEU A 15 2.63 9.17 5.57
CA LEU A 15 1.96 9.47 6.84
C LEU A 15 2.30 8.49 7.96
N THR A 16 2.68 7.26 7.61
CA THR A 16 2.99 6.19 8.56
C THR A 16 4.50 6.04 8.83
N GLY A 17 5.34 6.78 8.11
CA GLY A 17 6.80 6.70 8.22
C GLY A 17 7.40 5.46 7.53
N LEU A 18 6.64 4.80 6.65
CA LEU A 18 7.07 3.63 5.88
C LEU A 18 7.69 4.05 4.53
N ASP A 19 8.54 3.19 3.96
CA ASP A 19 9.18 3.45 2.66
C ASP A 19 8.16 3.35 1.50
N PRO A 20 7.91 4.45 0.75
CA PRO A 20 7.00 4.42 -0.40
C PRO A 20 7.43 3.46 -1.51
N ASN A 21 8.73 3.17 -1.67
CA ASN A 21 9.23 2.25 -2.70
C ASN A 21 8.70 0.83 -2.47
N VAL A 22 8.57 0.41 -1.20
CA VAL A 22 7.98 -0.89 -0.85
C VAL A 22 6.50 -0.93 -1.19
N ALA A 23 5.77 0.18 -0.95
CA ALA A 23 4.38 0.31 -1.35
C ALA A 23 4.21 0.25 -2.87
N PHE A 24 5.07 0.93 -3.65
CA PHE A 24 5.07 0.86 -5.11
C PHE A 24 5.32 -0.56 -5.63
N PHE A 25 6.31 -1.25 -5.05
CA PHE A 25 6.64 -2.62 -5.42
C PHE A 25 5.47 -3.57 -5.15
N GLY A 26 4.89 -3.50 -3.95
CA GLY A 26 3.72 -4.30 -3.56
C GLY A 26 2.49 -4.02 -4.43
N ALA A 27 2.19 -2.75 -4.72
CA ALA A 27 1.09 -2.36 -5.59
C ALA A 27 1.28 -2.84 -7.04
N GLY A 28 2.50 -2.78 -7.56
CA GLY A 28 2.84 -3.29 -8.89
C GLY A 28 2.64 -4.80 -8.99
N ILE A 29 3.21 -5.56 -8.06
CA ILE A 29 3.07 -7.03 -8.02
C ILE A 29 1.60 -7.42 -7.80
N GLY A 30 0.93 -6.81 -6.83
CA GLY A 30 -0.47 -7.09 -6.53
C GLY A 30 -1.37 -6.82 -7.73
N THR A 31 -1.12 -5.73 -8.46
CA THR A 31 -1.87 -5.42 -9.69
C THR A 31 -1.61 -6.46 -10.77
N LEU A 32 -0.37 -6.89 -10.98
CA LEU A 32 -0.06 -7.95 -11.95
C LEU A 32 -0.74 -9.28 -11.58
N LEU A 33 -0.67 -9.67 -10.31
CA LEU A 33 -1.35 -10.87 -9.80
C LEU A 33 -2.86 -10.78 -9.99
N PHE A 34 -3.46 -9.64 -9.65
CA PHE A 34 -4.89 -9.39 -9.86
C PHE A 34 -5.26 -9.54 -11.33
N GLN A 35 -4.47 -8.99 -12.25
CA GLN A 35 -4.74 -9.08 -13.68
C GLN A 35 -4.61 -10.51 -14.21
N VAL A 36 -3.66 -11.29 -13.68
CA VAL A 36 -3.50 -12.71 -14.03
C VAL A 36 -4.68 -13.53 -13.52
N VAL A 37 -5.06 -13.39 -12.25
CA VAL A 37 -6.18 -14.15 -11.64
C VAL A 37 -7.51 -13.78 -12.28
N THR A 38 -7.73 -12.49 -12.55
CA THR A 38 -8.99 -11.97 -13.13
C THR A 38 -9.01 -12.06 -14.66
N LYS A 39 -8.00 -12.71 -15.28
CA LYS A 39 -7.87 -12.87 -16.74
C LYS A 39 -8.03 -11.57 -17.53
N ARG A 40 -7.52 -10.46 -16.97
CA ARG A 40 -7.62 -9.11 -17.54
C ARG A 40 -9.06 -8.62 -17.77
N SER A 41 -10.04 -9.19 -17.07
CA SER A 41 -11.45 -8.80 -17.22
C SER A 41 -11.75 -7.41 -16.64
N VAL A 42 -10.95 -6.92 -15.69
CA VAL A 42 -11.18 -5.62 -15.04
C VAL A 42 -9.88 -4.80 -15.04
N PRO A 43 -9.82 -3.67 -15.77
CA PRO A 43 -8.62 -2.84 -15.84
C PRO A 43 -8.50 -1.92 -14.61
N ILE A 44 -7.99 -2.46 -13.49
CA ILE A 44 -7.71 -1.67 -12.28
C ILE A 44 -6.23 -1.73 -11.87
N PHE A 45 -5.84 -0.75 -11.06
CA PHE A 45 -4.56 -0.68 -10.36
C PHE A 45 -4.82 -0.66 -8.86
N LEU A 46 -4.13 -1.50 -8.10
CA LEU A 46 -4.27 -1.58 -6.65
C LEU A 46 -3.47 -0.45 -5.97
N ALA A 47 -4.13 0.38 -5.17
CA ALA A 47 -3.51 1.47 -4.42
C ALA A 47 -3.56 1.20 -2.90
N SER A 48 -2.82 1.98 -2.11
CA SER A 48 -2.86 1.92 -0.64
C SER A 48 -4.24 2.30 -0.10
N SER A 49 -4.74 1.53 0.87
CA SER A 49 -6.03 1.80 1.52
C SER A 49 -5.86 2.68 2.76
N PHE A 50 -6.63 3.78 2.82
CA PHE A 50 -6.63 4.71 3.95
C PHE A 50 -7.16 4.11 5.26
N ALA A 51 -7.90 3.00 5.19
CA ALA A 51 -8.37 2.28 6.37
C ALA A 51 -7.22 1.80 7.27
N PHE A 52 -6.02 1.61 6.70
CA PHE A 52 -4.86 1.11 7.43
C PHE A 52 -3.99 2.21 8.05
N ILE A 53 -4.28 3.50 7.83
CA ILE A 53 -3.48 4.59 8.41
C ILE A 53 -3.51 4.50 9.95
N ALA A 54 -4.70 4.48 10.55
CA ALA A 54 -4.88 4.46 12.01
C ALA A 54 -4.24 3.25 12.72
N PRO A 55 -4.45 1.99 12.27
CA PRO A 55 -3.81 0.85 12.92
C PRO A 55 -2.28 0.82 12.71
N ILE A 56 -1.77 1.27 11.55
CA ILE A 56 -0.32 1.33 11.33
C ILE A 56 0.32 2.40 12.20
N THR A 57 -0.25 3.61 12.29
CA THR A 57 0.31 4.65 13.18
C THR A 57 0.26 4.23 14.64
N TYR A 58 -0.81 3.57 15.08
CA TYR A 58 -0.89 3.01 16.42
C TYR A 58 0.18 1.94 16.66
N GLY A 59 0.38 1.03 15.71
CA GLY A 59 1.41 0.00 15.80
C GLY A 59 2.82 0.59 15.86
N VAL A 60 3.12 1.55 14.99
CA VAL A 60 4.41 2.24 14.94
C VAL A 60 4.71 2.95 16.26
N GLN A 61 3.71 3.58 16.88
CA GLN A 61 3.87 4.24 18.19
C GLN A 61 4.07 3.24 19.33
N THR A 62 3.43 2.07 19.27
CA THR A 62 3.41 1.11 20.39
C THR A 62 4.59 0.15 20.35
N TRP A 63 4.97 -0.33 19.15
CA TRP A 63 5.96 -1.40 18.98
C TRP A 63 7.13 -1.00 18.06
N GLY A 64 7.09 0.19 17.48
CA GLY A 64 8.08 0.64 16.50
C GLY A 64 7.82 0.09 15.09
N ILE A 65 8.53 0.66 14.11
CA ILE A 65 8.41 0.32 12.69
C ILE A 65 8.74 -1.16 12.41
N PRO A 66 9.83 -1.76 12.95
CA PRO A 66 10.20 -3.15 12.65
C PRO A 66 9.08 -4.14 13.03
N ALA A 67 8.59 -4.06 14.27
CA ALA A 67 7.53 -4.93 14.77
C ALA A 67 6.21 -4.75 14.02
N THR A 68 5.89 -3.51 13.61
CA THR A 68 4.65 -3.22 12.86
C THR A 68 4.69 -3.78 11.43
N MET A 69 5.88 -3.91 10.85
CA MET A 69 6.09 -4.55 9.53
C MET A 69 6.26 -6.07 9.63
N GLY A 70 6.13 -6.66 10.82
CA GLY A 70 6.27 -8.10 11.05
C GLY A 70 7.71 -8.59 11.21
N GLY A 71 8.65 -7.70 11.58
CA GLY A 71 10.06 -7.99 11.87
C GLY A 71 10.37 -8.01 13.36
#